data_AF-A0A7K2JMQ2-F1
#
_entry.id   AF-A0A7K2JMQ2-F1
#
_cell.length_a   1.000
_cell.length_b   1.000
_cell.length_c   1.000
_cell.angle_alpha   90.00
_cell.angle_beta   90.00
_cell.angle_gamma   90.00
#
_symmetry.space_group_name_H-M   'P 1'
#
loop_
_entity.id
_entity.type
_entity.pdbx_description
1 polymer ?
#
loop_
_entity_poly.entity_id
_entity_poly.type
_entity_poly.pdbx_seq_one_letter_code
_entity_poly.pdbx_strand_id
1 'polypeptide(L)'
;AETDAARALHRAALTAYDALPGARDALGDRLDVMLREQRYAAERQAELGGLLAGATTPEAADALRRDLAWARDDHARATARCAELRARLTDLDRAGGRDGRTRWDDGQARWGSGDAGSLPPASGGASEPTTAPDGPRHTPTEPTNAARNRHAPAEPTHAAWGQETPAQPPPPNPPQRKRRRGGARFAGVPDEDAAPVAVVPDPMPRPLTAPAARTPGGARFAGAAPAAEPVRPPSAPPAEGDRAEAARIVAALARLRAEGRSGEAHALLAEAAYGPAARFPLLAERLARAGLGADWTTLLWETASLPAARLVAAADALTAAGRGADGEQVLRQGVVRPAAETGDAVLALAAEGRHREARALLDACVRARTPQQAARVAEPAPAVLVPLLLDAARAVSAERHWDLVHALRVAGLAG
;
A
#
# COMPACT_ATOMS: atom_id res chain seq x y z
N ALA A 1 25.64 -0.93 -9.68
CA ALA A 1 26.31 -0.10 -8.66
C ALA A 1 25.46 0.01 -7.39
N GLU A 2 24.37 0.78 -7.40
CA GLU A 2 23.51 0.95 -6.21
C GLU A 2 22.79 -0.34 -5.80
N THR A 3 22.30 -1.11 -6.77
CA THR A 3 21.70 -2.43 -6.54
C THR A 3 22.69 -3.44 -5.96
N ASP A 4 23.95 -3.41 -6.39
CA ASP A 4 24.99 -4.30 -5.86
C ASP A 4 25.38 -3.92 -4.44
N ALA A 5 25.43 -2.61 -4.14
CA ALA A 5 25.66 -2.09 -2.79
C ALA A 5 24.52 -2.49 -1.84
N ALA A 6 23.27 -2.32 -2.25
CA ALA A 6 22.11 -2.74 -1.45
C ALA A 6 22.13 -4.25 -1.16
N ARG A 7 22.48 -5.08 -2.16
CA ARG A 7 22.62 -6.54 -1.97
C ARG A 7 23.77 -6.90 -1.02
N ALA A 8 24.88 -6.15 -1.04
CA ALA A 8 25.99 -6.36 -0.12
C ALA A 8 25.61 -6.00 1.33
N LEU A 9 24.95 -4.85 1.53
CA LEU A 9 24.46 -4.42 2.84
C LEU A 9 23.42 -5.40 3.40
N HIS A 10 22.48 -5.86 2.57
CA HIS A 10 21.50 -6.85 2.97
C HIS A 10 22.15 -8.16 3.44
N ARG A 11 23.14 -8.67 2.70
CA ARG A 11 23.89 -9.88 3.11
C ARG A 11 24.62 -9.68 4.43
N ALA A 12 25.31 -8.55 4.62
CA ALA A 12 25.99 -8.25 5.86
C ALA A 12 25.02 -8.18 7.07
N ALA A 13 23.85 -7.58 6.87
CA ALA A 13 22.80 -7.52 7.89
C ALA A 13 22.26 -8.91 8.25
N LEU A 14 22.05 -9.79 7.26
CA LEU A 14 21.64 -11.17 7.50
C LEU A 14 22.71 -11.95 8.27
N THR A 15 23.98 -11.83 7.90
CA THR A 15 25.09 -12.49 8.63
C THR A 15 25.16 -12.01 10.08
N ALA A 16 25.00 -10.71 10.33
CA ALA A 16 24.97 -10.17 11.69
C ALA A 16 23.77 -10.69 12.51
N TYR A 17 22.59 -10.79 11.88
CA TYR A 17 21.40 -11.34 12.51
C TYR A 17 21.56 -12.83 12.84
N ASP A 18 22.16 -13.61 11.93
CA ASP A 18 22.38 -15.05 12.11
C ASP A 18 23.47 -15.37 13.14
N ALA A 19 24.30 -14.40 13.51
CA ALA A 19 25.28 -14.53 14.60
C ALA A 19 24.67 -14.37 16.00
N LEU A 20 23.40 -13.96 16.11
CA LEU A 20 22.74 -13.79 17.41
C LEU A 20 22.47 -15.14 18.10
N PRO A 21 22.51 -15.20 19.45
CA PRO A 21 22.12 -16.40 20.18
C PRO A 21 20.70 -16.88 19.80
N GLY A 22 20.53 -18.18 19.57
CA GLY A 22 19.25 -18.78 19.18
C GLY A 22 18.87 -18.61 17.70
N ALA A 23 19.74 -18.01 16.87
CA ALA A 23 19.47 -17.82 15.44
C ALA A 23 19.24 -19.15 14.70
N ARG A 24 19.96 -20.21 15.07
CA ARG A 24 19.80 -21.55 14.46
C ARG A 24 18.37 -22.07 14.62
N ASP A 25 17.85 -22.05 15.84
CA ASP A 25 16.52 -22.56 16.16
C ASP A 25 15.45 -21.71 15.47
N ALA A 26 15.60 -20.37 15.51
CA ALA A 26 14.70 -19.45 14.82
C ALA A 26 14.68 -19.66 13.29
N LEU A 27 15.83 -19.95 12.67
CA LEU A 27 15.92 -20.30 11.24
C LEU A 27 15.27 -21.66 10.95
N GLY A 28 15.44 -22.63 11.84
CA GLY A 28 14.79 -23.95 11.76
C GLY A 28 13.27 -23.83 11.81
N ASP A 29 12.74 -23.14 12.82
CA ASP A 29 11.31 -22.87 12.97
C ASP A 29 10.74 -22.17 11.72
N ARG A 30 11.47 -21.19 11.19
CA ARG A 30 11.05 -20.48 9.98
C ARG A 30 11.07 -21.38 8.75
N LEU A 31 12.06 -22.27 8.62
CA LEU A 31 12.13 -23.24 7.54
C LEU A 31 10.94 -24.21 7.61
N ASP A 32 10.57 -24.69 8.80
CA ASP A 32 9.43 -25.58 8.98
C ASP A 32 8.10 -24.93 8.56
N VAL A 33 7.91 -23.65 8.88
CA VAL A 33 6.78 -22.86 8.38
C VAL A 33 6.82 -22.80 6.85
N MET A 34 7.94 -22.42 6.25
CA MET A 34 8.04 -22.30 4.79
C MET A 34 7.89 -23.64 4.06
N LEU A 35 8.27 -24.76 4.68
CA LEU A 35 8.02 -26.10 4.12
C LEU A 35 6.53 -26.47 4.13
N ARG A 36 5.77 -26.04 5.14
CA ARG A 36 4.30 -26.17 5.14
C ARG A 36 3.68 -25.33 4.03
N GLU A 37 4.09 -24.07 3.90
CA GLU A 37 3.62 -23.19 2.83
C GLU A 37 3.96 -23.74 1.43
N GLN A 38 5.16 -24.28 1.24
CA GLN A 38 5.57 -24.87 -0.02
C GLN A 38 4.68 -26.06 -0.41
N ARG A 39 4.36 -26.95 0.56
CA ARG A 39 3.46 -28.08 0.36
C ARG A 39 2.04 -27.62 0.06
N TYR A 40 1.51 -26.68 0.85
CA TYR A 40 0.19 -26.11 0.64
C TYR A 40 0.06 -25.50 -0.76
N ALA A 41 1.04 -24.69 -1.18
CA ALA A 41 1.04 -24.11 -2.51
C ALA A 41 1.09 -25.19 -3.62
N ALA A 42 1.88 -26.26 -3.44
CA ALA A 42 1.94 -27.37 -4.39
C ALA A 42 0.60 -28.13 -4.48
N GLU A 43 -0.05 -28.40 -3.35
CA GLU A 43 -1.37 -29.02 -3.29
C GLU A 43 -2.41 -28.13 -3.98
N ARG A 44 -2.38 -26.82 -3.71
CA ARG A 44 -3.28 -25.84 -4.33
C ARG A 44 -3.09 -25.75 -5.84
N GLN A 45 -1.85 -25.81 -6.32
CA GLN A 45 -1.55 -25.87 -7.75
C GLN A 45 -2.15 -27.12 -8.40
N ALA A 46 -2.02 -28.29 -7.75
CA ALA A 46 -2.59 -29.55 -8.26
C ALA A 46 -4.12 -29.51 -8.29
N GLU A 47 -4.75 -29.01 -7.22
CA GLU A 47 -6.21 -28.83 -7.12
C GLU A 47 -6.74 -27.92 -8.24
N LEU A 48 -6.15 -26.73 -8.40
CA LEU A 48 -6.54 -25.77 -9.43
C LEU A 48 -6.30 -26.30 -10.84
N GLY A 49 -5.23 -27.10 -11.03
CA GLY A 49 -4.98 -27.81 -12.29
C GLY A 49 -6.09 -28.83 -12.62
N GLY A 50 -6.55 -29.58 -11.62
CA GLY A 50 -7.67 -30.51 -11.75
C GLY A 50 -9.00 -29.80 -12.07
N LEU A 51 -9.31 -28.73 -11.35
CA LEU A 51 -10.50 -27.91 -11.60
C LEU A 51 -10.48 -27.27 -13.00
N LEU A 52 -9.33 -26.77 -13.44
CA LEU A 52 -9.17 -26.18 -14.76
C LEU A 52 -9.41 -27.21 -15.88
N ALA A 53 -8.97 -28.46 -15.70
CA ALA A 53 -9.23 -29.53 -16.66
C ALA A 53 -10.71 -29.91 -16.77
N GLY A 54 -11.49 -29.73 -15.68
CA GLY A 54 -12.94 -29.98 -15.65
C GLY A 54 -13.82 -28.78 -15.97
N ALA A 55 -13.24 -27.60 -16.27
CA ALA A 55 -14.01 -26.39 -16.52
C ALA A 55 -14.82 -26.49 -17.82
N THR A 56 -16.14 -26.31 -17.72
CA THR A 56 -17.06 -26.41 -18.87
C THR A 56 -17.37 -25.07 -19.52
N THR A 57 -16.96 -23.95 -18.91
CA THR A 57 -17.18 -22.60 -19.45
C THR A 57 -15.85 -21.82 -19.59
N PRO A 58 -15.74 -20.94 -20.60
CA PRO A 58 -14.56 -20.08 -20.77
C PRO A 58 -14.29 -19.18 -19.56
N GLU A 59 -15.34 -18.61 -18.96
CA GLU A 59 -15.23 -17.67 -17.84
C GLU A 59 -14.68 -18.36 -16.59
N ALA A 60 -15.16 -19.58 -16.30
CA ALA A 60 -14.65 -20.39 -15.19
C ALA A 60 -13.19 -20.80 -15.43
N ALA A 61 -12.85 -21.19 -16.66
CA ALA A 61 -11.48 -21.53 -17.02
C ALA A 61 -10.53 -20.32 -16.85
N ASP A 62 -10.95 -19.11 -17.21
CA ASP A 62 -10.14 -17.91 -17.04
C ASP A 62 -9.95 -17.50 -15.58
N ALA A 63 -10.97 -17.66 -14.73
CA ALA A 63 -10.82 -17.47 -13.29
C ALA A 63 -9.81 -18.45 -12.71
N LEU A 64 -9.95 -19.75 -13.03
CA LEU A 64 -9.03 -20.80 -12.56
C LEU A 64 -7.60 -20.61 -13.07
N ARG A 65 -7.40 -20.12 -14.29
CA ARG A 65 -6.06 -19.79 -14.83
C ARG A 65 -5.38 -18.68 -14.03
N ARG A 66 -6.15 -17.65 -13.60
CA ARG A 66 -5.61 -16.58 -12.75
C ARG A 66 -5.21 -17.12 -11.38
N ASP A 67 -6.06 -17.90 -10.74
CA ASP A 67 -5.76 -18.50 -9.43
C ASP A 67 -4.57 -19.45 -9.51
N LEU A 68 -4.45 -20.23 -10.59
CA LEU A 68 -3.32 -21.12 -10.82
C LEU A 68 -2.01 -20.35 -11.03
N ALA A 69 -2.06 -19.19 -11.67
CA ALA A 69 -0.88 -18.32 -11.81
C ALA A 69 -0.40 -17.82 -10.43
N TRP A 70 -1.31 -17.43 -9.54
CA TRP A 70 -0.98 -17.05 -8.17
C TRP A 70 -0.39 -18.22 -7.37
N ALA A 71 -1.02 -19.39 -7.40
CA ALA A 71 -0.51 -20.57 -6.71
C ALA A 71 0.90 -20.99 -7.21
N ARG A 72 1.21 -20.74 -8.50
CA ARG A 72 2.56 -20.92 -9.06
C ARG A 72 3.58 -19.94 -8.55
N ASP A 73 3.23 -18.66 -8.47
CA ASP A 73 4.12 -17.66 -7.88
C ASP A 73 4.39 -17.96 -6.40
N ASP A 74 3.35 -18.31 -5.63
CA ASP A 74 3.48 -18.64 -4.22
C ASP A 74 4.38 -19.86 -3.99
N HIS A 75 4.20 -20.93 -4.78
CA HIS A 75 5.06 -22.10 -4.71
C HIS A 75 6.52 -21.76 -5.05
N ALA A 76 6.76 -20.94 -6.09
CA ALA A 76 8.10 -20.50 -6.45
C ALA A 76 8.74 -19.66 -5.34
N ARG A 77 7.98 -18.76 -4.72
CA ARG A 77 8.43 -17.91 -3.61
C ARG A 77 8.75 -18.73 -2.37
N ALA A 78 7.88 -19.65 -1.97
CA ALA A 78 8.11 -20.54 -0.84
C ALA A 78 9.35 -21.43 -1.08
N THR A 79 9.50 -21.96 -2.30
CA THR A 79 10.68 -22.75 -2.69
C THR A 79 11.98 -21.94 -2.58
N ALA A 80 11.99 -20.70 -3.09
CA ALA A 80 13.15 -19.83 -2.99
C ALA A 80 13.51 -19.51 -1.53
N ARG A 81 12.51 -19.28 -0.67
CA ARG A 81 12.73 -19.05 0.78
C ARG A 81 13.24 -20.29 1.50
N CYS A 82 12.73 -21.47 1.19
CA CYS A 82 13.27 -22.73 1.71
C CYS A 82 14.75 -22.90 1.32
N ALA A 83 15.12 -22.60 0.07
CA ALA A 83 16.51 -22.67 -0.39
C ALA A 83 17.41 -21.67 0.35
N GLU A 84 16.95 -20.42 0.52
CA GLU A 84 17.65 -19.38 1.28
C GLU A 84 17.89 -19.80 2.74
N LEU A 85 16.85 -20.25 3.43
CA LEU A 85 16.94 -20.65 4.85
C LEU A 85 17.87 -21.86 5.04
N ARG A 86 17.82 -22.84 4.14
CA ARG A 86 18.76 -23.98 4.15
C ARG A 86 20.20 -23.54 3.94
N ALA A 87 20.44 -22.61 3.00
CA ALA A 87 21.78 -22.07 2.77
C ALA A 87 22.32 -21.36 4.03
N ARG A 88 21.49 -20.53 4.66
CA ARG A 88 21.84 -19.83 5.91
C ARG A 88 22.13 -20.77 7.07
N LEU A 89 21.30 -21.81 7.26
CA LEU A 89 21.56 -22.85 8.25
C LEU A 89 22.89 -23.56 8.00
N THR A 90 23.21 -23.86 6.73
CA THR A 90 24.47 -24.50 6.35
C THR A 90 25.67 -23.57 6.60
N ASP A 91 25.53 -22.27 6.30
CA ASP A 91 26.56 -21.27 6.56
C ASP A 91 26.84 -21.13 8.07
N LEU A 92 25.77 -21.10 8.88
CA LEU A 92 25.86 -21.05 10.34
C LEU A 92 26.54 -22.30 10.92
N ASP A 93 26.19 -23.49 10.42
CA ASP A 93 26.84 -24.75 10.81
C ASP A 93 28.35 -24.76 10.47
N ARG A 94 28.72 -24.24 9.30
CA ARG A 94 30.13 -24.09 8.91
C ARG A 94 30.88 -23.05 9.73
N ALA A 95 30.21 -22.06 10.30
CA ALA A 95 30.81 -21.07 11.20
C ALA A 95 31.02 -21.65 12.61
N GLY A 96 30.00 -22.29 13.18
CA GLY A 96 30.09 -22.92 14.51
C GLY A 96 31.11 -24.07 14.56
N GLY A 97 31.27 -24.82 13.46
CA GLY A 97 32.28 -25.87 13.36
C GLY A 97 33.74 -25.36 13.31
N ARG A 98 33.96 -24.10 12.93
CA ARG A 98 35.31 -23.49 12.92
C ARG A 98 35.73 -23.01 14.31
N ASP A 99 34.83 -22.41 15.07
CA ASP A 99 35.10 -21.99 16.46
C ASP A 99 35.29 -23.18 17.41
N GLY A 100 34.65 -24.32 17.11
CA GLY A 100 34.81 -25.56 17.87
C GLY A 100 36.20 -26.20 17.72
N ARG A 101 36.92 -25.98 16.62
CA ARG A 101 38.21 -26.67 16.36
C ARG A 101 39.41 -25.95 17.00
N THR A 102 39.32 -24.65 17.23
CA THR A 102 40.37 -23.86 17.90
C THR A 102 40.39 -24.04 19.42
N ARG A 103 39.30 -24.52 20.04
CA ARG A 103 39.21 -24.64 21.50
C ARG A 103 39.79 -25.95 22.08
N TRP A 104 40.02 -26.97 21.25
CA TRP A 104 40.50 -28.28 21.71
C TRP A 104 42.01 -28.52 21.53
N ASP A 105 42.73 -27.69 20.78
CA ASP A 105 44.18 -27.85 20.58
C ASP A 105 45.06 -27.17 21.65
N ASP A 106 44.52 -26.27 22.48
CA ASP A 106 45.29 -25.57 23.54
C ASP A 106 45.35 -26.34 24.89
N GLY A 107 44.80 -27.55 24.96
CA GLY A 107 44.72 -28.34 26.20
C GLY A 107 45.80 -29.41 26.39
N GLN A 108 46.64 -29.67 25.38
CA GLN A 108 47.48 -30.87 25.37
C GLN A 108 48.95 -30.59 24.98
N ALA A 109 49.57 -29.57 25.56
CA ALA A 109 51.02 -29.39 25.46
C ALA A 109 51.62 -28.60 26.63
N ARG A 110 51.59 -29.12 27.87
CA ARG A 110 52.60 -28.71 28.88
C ARG A 110 52.80 -29.66 30.06
N TRP A 111 53.36 -30.84 29.81
CA TRP A 111 54.15 -31.59 30.80
C TRP A 111 55.31 -32.31 30.09
N GLY A 112 56.56 -31.90 30.36
CA GLY A 112 57.77 -32.50 29.78
C GLY A 112 59.05 -31.64 29.87
N SER A 113 59.62 -31.58 31.08
CA SER A 113 61.00 -31.32 31.55
C SER A 113 62.17 -30.78 30.68
N GLY A 114 62.92 -29.83 31.28
CA GLY A 114 64.40 -29.61 31.24
C GLY A 114 64.96 -28.81 30.05
N ASP A 115 65.99 -27.95 30.12
CA ASP A 115 66.89 -27.43 31.15
C ASP A 115 67.69 -26.24 30.54
N ALA A 116 68.25 -25.39 31.40
CA ALA A 116 69.42 -24.49 31.26
C ALA A 116 69.37 -23.21 30.39
N GLY A 117 69.63 -22.07 31.06
CA GLY A 117 70.63 -21.11 30.56
C GLY A 117 70.28 -19.61 30.56
N SER A 118 70.74 -18.92 31.61
CA SER A 118 71.27 -17.54 31.59
C SER A 118 70.32 -16.31 31.63
N LEU A 119 70.33 -15.66 32.79
CA LEU A 119 70.21 -14.20 33.03
C LEU A 119 71.56 -13.70 33.62
N PRO A 120 71.85 -12.40 33.94
CA PRO A 120 71.11 -11.10 33.88
C PRO A 120 72.06 -9.94 33.34
N PRO A 121 71.94 -8.61 33.62
CA PRO A 121 71.03 -7.90 34.54
C PRO A 121 70.40 -6.53 34.15
N ALA A 122 69.21 -6.34 34.73
CA ALA A 122 68.72 -5.29 35.62
C ALA A 122 68.95 -3.79 35.33
N SER A 123 67.82 -3.07 35.35
CA SER A 123 67.56 -1.82 36.10
C SER A 123 66.02 -1.66 36.12
N GLY A 124 65.29 -1.42 37.20
CA GLY A 124 65.58 -0.88 38.53
C GLY A 124 64.55 0.22 38.79
N GLY A 125 63.60 0.03 39.71
CA GLY A 125 62.64 1.09 40.09
C GLY A 125 61.36 0.60 40.73
N ALA A 126 61.41 0.40 42.05
CA ALA A 126 60.29 0.11 42.93
C ALA A 126 59.40 1.36 43.17
N SER A 127 58.11 1.13 43.47
CA SER A 127 57.36 1.80 44.55
C SER A 127 55.90 1.32 44.61
N GLU A 128 55.56 0.60 45.68
CA GLU A 128 54.24 0.50 46.33
C GLU A 128 54.42 0.96 47.79
N PRO A 129 53.39 1.10 48.67
CA PRO A 129 51.92 1.06 48.51
C PRO A 129 51.23 2.26 49.22
N THR A 130 49.90 2.42 49.11
CA THR A 130 49.05 3.00 50.18
C THR A 130 47.57 2.64 49.98
N THR A 131 47.09 1.77 50.89
CA THR A 131 45.75 1.57 51.50
C THR A 131 44.44 1.93 50.77
N ALA A 132 43.57 0.91 50.71
CA ALA A 132 42.11 1.00 50.60
C ALA A 132 41.44 1.57 51.88
N PRO A 133 40.14 1.93 51.83
CA PRO A 133 39.15 0.99 52.37
C PRO A 133 37.79 0.87 51.61
N ASP A 134 37.23 -0.34 51.73
CA ASP A 134 35.84 -0.84 51.77
C ASP A 134 34.64 -0.15 51.04
N GLY A 135 34.13 -0.90 50.04
CA GLY A 135 32.76 -1.45 49.96
C GLY A 135 31.61 -0.58 49.39
N PRO A 136 30.45 -1.16 48.95
CA PRO A 136 30.11 -2.57 48.73
C PRO A 136 29.64 -2.90 47.29
N ARG A 137 29.48 -4.22 47.05
CA ARG A 137 29.09 -4.89 45.81
C ARG A 137 27.63 -4.59 45.41
N HIS A 138 27.42 -4.23 44.14
CA HIS A 138 26.12 -4.37 43.48
C HIS A 138 26.24 -5.31 42.27
N THR A 139 25.39 -6.32 42.30
CA THR A 139 25.07 -7.29 41.26
C THR A 139 24.58 -6.62 39.98
N PRO A 140 24.94 -7.08 38.77
CA PRO A 140 24.27 -6.64 37.54
C PRO A 140 22.91 -7.30 37.43
N THR A 141 21.86 -6.54 37.72
CA THR A 141 20.46 -6.90 37.48
C THR A 141 20.14 -6.69 36.01
N GLU A 142 19.47 -7.67 35.42
CA GLU A 142 18.87 -7.66 34.09
C GLU A 142 18.04 -6.39 33.81
N PRO A 143 18.09 -5.82 32.59
CA PRO A 143 17.06 -4.88 32.16
C PRO A 143 15.85 -5.66 31.63
N THR A 144 14.81 -5.76 32.46
CA THR A 144 13.46 -6.14 32.05
C THR A 144 12.86 -5.04 31.18
N ASN A 145 12.82 -5.27 29.87
CA ASN A 145 12.12 -4.40 28.92
C ASN A 145 10.77 -5.06 28.57
N ALA A 146 9.75 -4.76 29.38
CA ALA A 146 8.38 -5.10 29.10
C ALA A 146 7.63 -3.90 28.49
N ALA A 147 6.83 -4.22 27.48
CA ALA A 147 5.76 -3.42 26.88
C ALA A 147 6.14 -2.34 25.85
N ARG A 148 6.31 -2.78 24.60
CA ARG A 148 5.61 -2.15 23.46
C ARG A 148 5.35 -3.13 22.30
N ASN A 149 4.08 -3.50 22.16
CA ASN A 149 3.33 -3.96 20.99
C ASN A 149 4.01 -4.91 19.98
N ARG A 150 3.79 -6.22 20.19
CA ARG A 150 3.74 -7.22 19.10
C ARG A 150 2.31 -7.29 18.56
N HIS A 151 2.11 -6.81 17.34
CA HIS A 151 0.99 -7.23 16.50
C HIS A 151 1.44 -8.44 15.69
N ALA A 152 0.97 -9.63 16.11
CA ALA A 152 1.00 -10.83 15.30
C ALA A 152 -0.06 -10.71 14.18
N PRO A 153 0.22 -11.08 12.93
CA PRO A 153 -0.82 -11.26 11.93
C PRO A 153 -1.55 -12.57 12.20
N ALA A 154 -2.87 -12.50 12.38
CA ALA A 154 -3.75 -13.65 12.40
C ALA A 154 -3.91 -14.23 10.99
N GLU A 155 -3.78 -15.56 10.89
CA GLU A 155 -4.06 -16.36 9.69
C GLU A 155 -5.55 -16.27 9.31
N PRO A 156 -5.90 -16.03 8.03
CA PRO A 156 -7.26 -16.22 7.54
C PRO A 156 -7.48 -17.69 7.16
N THR A 157 -8.18 -18.42 8.01
CA THR A 157 -8.77 -19.73 7.71
C THR A 157 -9.93 -19.56 6.72
N HIS A 158 -9.66 -19.81 5.43
CA HIS A 158 -10.71 -19.97 4.43
C HIS A 158 -11.29 -21.38 4.49
N ALA A 159 -12.50 -21.47 5.01
CA ALA A 159 -13.33 -22.67 5.02
C ALA A 159 -13.69 -23.09 3.59
N ALA A 160 -13.24 -24.29 3.20
CA ALA A 160 -13.70 -24.99 2.02
C ALA A 160 -15.10 -25.58 2.29
N TRP A 161 -16.03 -25.25 1.41
CA TRP A 161 -17.38 -25.82 1.38
C TRP A 161 -17.31 -27.25 0.85
N GLY A 162 -17.25 -28.22 1.77
CA GLY A 162 -17.43 -29.65 1.50
C GLY A 162 -18.89 -30.04 1.68
N GLN A 163 -19.42 -30.77 0.69
CA GLN A 163 -20.77 -31.29 0.67
C GLN A 163 -21.01 -32.35 1.75
N GLU A 164 -22.11 -32.22 2.50
CA GLU A 164 -22.62 -33.26 3.41
C GLU A 164 -23.72 -34.07 2.71
N THR A 165 -23.53 -35.40 2.65
CA THR A 165 -24.58 -36.39 2.38
C THR A 165 -25.25 -36.77 3.71
N PRO A 166 -26.57 -37.04 3.75
CA PRO A 166 -27.38 -36.85 4.96
C PRO A 166 -27.33 -38.04 5.93
N ALA A 167 -27.19 -37.75 7.23
CA ALA A 167 -27.45 -38.69 8.32
C ALA A 167 -28.73 -38.30 9.10
N GLN A 168 -29.51 -39.30 9.50
CA GLN A 168 -30.85 -39.20 10.12
C GLN A 168 -30.91 -38.36 11.41
N PRO A 169 -32.08 -37.76 11.73
CA PRO A 169 -32.27 -36.94 12.93
C PRO A 169 -32.65 -37.74 14.20
N PRO A 170 -32.19 -37.33 15.39
CA PRO A 170 -32.75 -37.77 16.68
C PRO A 170 -34.04 -36.99 17.08
N PRO A 171 -34.87 -37.51 18.01
CA PRO A 171 -36.23 -37.03 18.28
C PRO A 171 -36.30 -35.71 19.08
N PRO A 172 -37.42 -34.95 19.00
CA PRO A 172 -37.51 -33.60 19.55
C PRO A 172 -37.92 -33.56 21.02
N ASN A 173 -37.33 -32.62 21.78
CA ASN A 173 -37.81 -32.18 23.09
C ASN A 173 -38.53 -30.82 23.01
N PRO A 174 -39.49 -30.53 23.92
CA PRO A 174 -40.61 -29.60 23.69
C PRO A 174 -40.28 -28.09 23.82
N PRO A 175 -41.13 -27.20 23.26
CA PRO A 175 -40.75 -25.82 22.97
C PRO A 175 -40.88 -24.88 24.18
N GLN A 176 -39.83 -24.10 24.46
CA GLN A 176 -39.91 -22.91 25.30
C GLN A 176 -40.19 -21.66 24.44
N ARG A 177 -41.22 -20.92 24.88
CA ARG A 177 -41.88 -19.79 24.22
C ARG A 177 -40.93 -18.63 23.91
N LYS A 178 -40.86 -18.24 22.63
CA LYS A 178 -40.29 -16.96 22.18
C LYS A 178 -41.31 -15.83 22.34
N ARG A 179 -40.96 -14.78 23.10
CA ARG A 179 -41.61 -13.46 23.01
C ARG A 179 -41.01 -12.69 21.82
N ARG A 180 -41.91 -12.08 21.03
CA ARG A 180 -41.68 -11.29 19.80
C ARG A 180 -40.96 -9.97 20.12
N ARG A 181 -39.83 -9.67 19.45
CA ARG A 181 -39.64 -8.82 18.25
C ARG A 181 -40.09 -7.36 18.42
N GLY A 182 -39.12 -6.44 18.33
CA GLY A 182 -39.30 -5.02 18.07
C GLY A 182 -38.18 -4.48 17.17
N GLY A 183 -38.55 -3.57 16.26
CA GLY A 183 -37.66 -2.61 15.57
C GLY A 183 -36.75 -3.19 14.48
N ALA A 184 -37.20 -3.34 13.23
CA ALA A 184 -37.37 -2.32 12.18
C ALA A 184 -36.08 -2.02 11.39
N ARG A 185 -36.26 -2.08 10.06
CA ARG A 185 -35.43 -1.59 8.94
C ARG A 185 -34.60 -2.67 8.26
N PHE A 186 -34.75 -2.71 6.93
CA PHE A 186 -34.16 -3.59 5.93
C PHE A 186 -34.90 -4.90 5.62
N ALA A 187 -35.91 -4.82 4.76
CA ALA A 187 -36.18 -5.80 3.72
C ALA A 187 -37.13 -5.18 2.69
N GLY A 188 -36.59 -4.79 1.54
CA GLY A 188 -37.33 -4.67 0.30
C GLY A 188 -36.83 -5.75 -0.66
N VAL A 189 -37.69 -6.10 -1.62
CA VAL A 189 -37.54 -6.93 -2.85
C VAL A 189 -38.61 -8.05 -2.90
N PRO A 190 -39.20 -8.31 -4.10
CA PRO A 190 -40.66 -8.42 -4.31
C PRO A 190 -41.12 -9.83 -4.78
N ASP A 191 -42.38 -9.88 -5.24
CA ASP A 191 -43.10 -10.87 -6.09
C ASP A 191 -44.41 -11.31 -5.43
N GLU A 192 -45.52 -11.59 -6.09
CA GLU A 192 -46.09 -11.29 -7.41
C GLU A 192 -47.60 -11.60 -7.25
N ASP A 193 -48.42 -11.24 -8.24
CA ASP A 193 -49.77 -11.75 -8.48
C ASP A 193 -50.92 -11.47 -7.49
N ALA A 194 -51.84 -10.58 -7.93
CA ALA A 194 -53.23 -10.93 -8.30
C ALA A 194 -54.16 -9.70 -8.24
N ALA A 195 -54.77 -9.36 -9.38
CA ALA A 195 -55.97 -8.50 -9.49
C ALA A 195 -57.24 -9.31 -9.10
N PRO A 196 -58.51 -8.79 -9.14
CA PRO A 196 -59.06 -7.44 -9.42
C PRO A 196 -60.08 -6.96 -8.33
N VAL A 197 -60.73 -5.78 -8.32
CA VAL A 197 -62.00 -5.43 -9.01
C VAL A 197 -62.50 -4.05 -8.48
N ALA A 198 -62.97 -3.18 -9.41
CA ALA A 198 -63.98 -2.08 -9.36
C ALA A 198 -63.89 -0.99 -8.26
N VAL A 199 -64.09 0.31 -8.51
CA VAL A 199 -65.19 0.98 -9.25
C VAL A 199 -64.71 2.36 -9.78
N VAL A 200 -65.17 2.72 -10.99
CA VAL A 200 -65.05 4.00 -11.73
C VAL A 200 -66.34 4.82 -11.45
N PRO A 201 -66.39 6.19 -11.35
CA PRO A 201 -66.11 7.08 -12.50
C PRO A 201 -65.60 8.54 -12.29
N ASP A 202 -64.78 9.00 -13.26
CA ASP A 202 -64.89 10.18 -14.18
C ASP A 202 -65.46 11.54 -13.70
N PRO A 203 -65.26 12.70 -14.39
CA PRO A 203 -64.24 13.13 -15.37
C PRO A 203 -63.55 14.50 -15.03
N MET A 204 -62.45 14.77 -15.76
CA MET A 204 -61.83 16.03 -16.24
C MET A 204 -62.53 17.40 -15.94
N PRO A 205 -61.83 18.58 -15.88
CA PRO A 205 -60.78 18.96 -16.86
C PRO A 205 -59.61 19.88 -16.39
N ARG A 206 -58.50 19.84 -17.15
CA ARG A 206 -57.57 20.97 -17.37
C ARG A 206 -58.11 21.82 -18.53
N PRO A 207 -57.88 23.15 -18.68
CA PRO A 207 -56.55 23.79 -18.70
C PRO A 207 -56.54 25.20 -18.03
N LEU A 208 -55.41 25.90 -17.85
CA LEU A 208 -54.93 26.92 -18.78
C LEU A 208 -53.57 27.50 -18.33
N THR A 209 -52.87 27.99 -19.33
CA THR A 209 -51.53 28.60 -19.41
C THR A 209 -51.24 29.82 -18.52
N ALA A 210 -49.93 30.04 -18.31
CA ALA A 210 -49.24 31.03 -17.47
C ALA A 210 -49.70 32.49 -17.56
N PRO A 211 -49.27 33.31 -16.58
CA PRO A 211 -48.41 34.43 -16.98
C PRO A 211 -47.14 34.58 -16.12
N ALA A 212 -46.14 35.16 -16.79
CA ALA A 212 -44.82 35.55 -16.28
C ALA A 212 -44.88 36.43 -15.02
N ALA A 213 -44.13 36.03 -13.99
CA ALA A 213 -43.85 36.87 -12.85
C ALA A 213 -42.76 37.89 -13.21
N ARG A 214 -43.16 39.17 -13.17
CA ARG A 214 -42.33 40.36 -13.35
C ARG A 214 -41.33 40.47 -12.20
N THR A 215 -40.06 40.65 -12.54
CA THR A 215 -39.01 41.12 -11.65
C THR A 215 -39.24 42.59 -11.29
N PRO A 216 -39.10 42.99 -10.01
CA PRO A 216 -38.99 44.40 -9.67
C PRO A 216 -37.57 44.88 -9.97
N GLY A 217 -37.45 45.78 -10.95
CA GLY A 217 -36.23 46.51 -11.26
C GLY A 217 -35.93 47.57 -10.19
N GLY A 218 -34.70 47.52 -9.67
CA GLY A 218 -34.13 48.54 -8.79
C GLY A 218 -32.66 48.74 -9.15
N ALA A 219 -32.34 49.92 -9.68
CA ALA A 219 -31.01 50.33 -10.12
C ALA A 219 -30.06 50.52 -8.92
N ARG A 220 -29.51 49.44 -8.37
CA ARG A 220 -28.46 49.47 -7.34
C ARG A 220 -27.56 48.22 -7.30
N PHE A 221 -27.42 47.45 -8.39
CA PHE A 221 -26.36 46.42 -8.47
C PHE A 221 -25.81 46.39 -9.89
N ALA A 222 -25.01 47.41 -10.20
CA ALA A 222 -24.16 47.41 -11.36
C ALA A 222 -23.01 46.41 -11.13
N GLY A 223 -22.96 45.38 -11.97
CA GLY A 223 -21.71 44.75 -12.42
C GLY A 223 -20.91 43.96 -11.39
N ALA A 224 -21.27 42.68 -11.23
CA ALA A 224 -20.26 41.64 -11.13
C ALA A 224 -20.72 40.47 -12.01
N ALA A 225 -20.38 40.54 -13.30
CA ALA A 225 -20.40 39.36 -14.14
C ALA A 225 -19.51 38.31 -13.47
N PRO A 226 -19.88 37.01 -13.47
CA PRO A 226 -18.93 35.99 -13.05
C PRO A 226 -17.67 36.19 -13.88
N ALA A 227 -16.54 36.39 -13.20
CA ALA A 227 -15.25 36.46 -13.87
C ALA A 227 -15.14 35.18 -14.70
N ALA A 228 -15.19 35.31 -16.02
CA ALA A 228 -14.91 34.22 -16.92
C ALA A 228 -13.56 33.65 -16.50
N GLU A 229 -13.52 32.36 -16.16
CA GLU A 229 -12.24 31.67 -15.97
C GLU A 229 -11.36 32.03 -17.17
N PRO A 230 -10.11 32.46 -16.94
CA PRO A 230 -9.22 32.75 -18.04
C PRO A 230 -9.13 31.49 -18.91
N VAL A 231 -9.67 31.58 -20.13
CA VAL A 231 -9.57 30.54 -21.15
C VAL A 231 -8.08 30.34 -21.36
N ARG A 232 -7.62 29.17 -20.92
CA ARG A 232 -6.23 28.73 -21.01
C ARG A 232 -5.79 28.85 -22.48
N PRO A 233 -4.60 29.40 -22.78
CA PRO A 233 -3.99 29.11 -24.07
C PRO A 233 -3.85 27.59 -24.19
N PRO A 234 -4.19 26.97 -25.33
CA PRO A 234 -4.06 25.53 -25.50
C PRO A 234 -2.64 25.13 -25.08
N SER A 235 -2.55 24.12 -24.21
CA SER A 235 -1.26 23.53 -23.84
C SER A 235 -0.47 23.31 -25.12
N ALA A 236 0.76 23.85 -25.17
CA ALA A 236 1.60 23.72 -26.35
C ALA A 236 1.57 22.25 -26.82
N PRO A 237 1.40 22.01 -28.14
CA PRO A 237 1.33 20.65 -28.65
C PRO A 237 2.54 19.88 -28.14
N PRO A 238 2.38 18.60 -27.74
CA PRO A 238 3.48 17.84 -27.19
C PRO A 238 4.68 17.89 -28.14
N ALA A 239 5.89 18.02 -27.58
CA ALA A 239 7.08 18.11 -28.39
C ALA A 239 7.23 16.85 -29.26
N GLU A 240 7.80 16.98 -30.46
CA GLU A 240 7.98 15.84 -31.35
C GLU A 240 8.83 14.74 -30.69
N GLY A 241 9.80 15.13 -29.86
CA GLY A 241 10.57 14.21 -29.03
C GLY A 241 9.72 13.38 -28.07
N ASP A 242 8.67 13.95 -27.47
CA ASP A 242 7.78 13.22 -26.55
C ASP A 242 6.89 12.22 -27.30
N ARG A 243 6.49 12.53 -28.54
CA ARG A 243 5.75 11.59 -29.40
C ARG A 243 6.62 10.39 -29.79
N ALA A 244 7.86 10.64 -30.18
CA ALA A 244 8.82 9.60 -30.54
C ALA A 244 9.18 8.72 -29.34
N GLU A 245 9.38 9.34 -28.17
CA GLU A 245 9.65 8.64 -26.91
C GLU A 245 8.49 7.71 -26.51
N ALA A 246 7.26 8.24 -26.49
CA ALA A 246 6.09 7.45 -26.14
C ALA A 246 5.89 6.27 -27.11
N ALA A 247 6.16 6.45 -28.41
CA ALA A 247 6.13 5.38 -29.38
C ALA A 247 7.17 4.29 -29.08
N ARG A 248 8.40 4.68 -28.74
CA ARG A 248 9.48 3.74 -28.41
C ARG A 248 9.19 2.94 -27.15
N ILE A 249 8.67 3.59 -26.10
CA ILE A 249 8.29 2.93 -24.85
C ILE A 249 7.23 1.87 -25.11
N VAL A 250 6.16 2.20 -25.84
CA VAL A 250 5.08 1.25 -26.12
C VAL A 250 5.55 0.09 -27.00
N ALA A 251 6.39 0.35 -28.01
CA ALA A 251 6.97 -0.70 -28.84
C ALA A 251 7.88 -1.64 -28.04
N ALA A 252 8.72 -1.10 -27.16
CA ALA A 252 9.57 -1.89 -26.27
C ALA A 252 8.74 -2.72 -25.29
N LEU A 253 7.69 -2.14 -24.72
CA LEU A 253 6.78 -2.82 -23.81
C LEU A 253 6.04 -3.98 -24.49
N ALA A 254 5.50 -3.76 -25.69
CA ALA A 254 4.85 -4.81 -26.47
C ALA A 254 5.80 -5.98 -26.76
N ARG A 255 7.05 -5.68 -27.11
CA ARG A 255 8.09 -6.71 -27.31
C ARG A 255 8.37 -7.49 -26.03
N LEU A 256 8.59 -6.80 -24.90
CA LEU A 256 8.85 -7.45 -23.61
C LEU A 256 7.69 -8.35 -23.18
N ARG A 257 6.44 -7.93 -23.43
CA ARG A 257 5.25 -8.75 -23.16
C ARG A 257 5.18 -9.98 -24.07
N ALA A 258 5.47 -9.83 -25.36
CA ALA A 258 5.51 -10.96 -26.30
C ALA A 258 6.61 -11.97 -25.95
N GLU A 259 7.74 -11.51 -25.42
CA GLU A 259 8.85 -12.35 -24.95
C GLU A 259 8.61 -12.95 -23.53
N GLY A 260 7.49 -12.62 -22.87
CA GLY A 260 7.18 -13.09 -21.51
C GLY A 260 8.04 -12.45 -20.41
N ARG A 261 8.77 -11.37 -20.70
CA ARG A 261 9.71 -10.69 -19.80
C ARG A 261 9.01 -9.66 -18.91
N SER A 262 8.10 -10.14 -18.05
CA SER A 262 7.21 -9.29 -17.26
C SER A 262 7.91 -8.37 -16.25
N GLY A 263 9.04 -8.79 -15.68
CA GLY A 263 9.80 -7.96 -14.73
C GLY A 263 10.43 -6.73 -15.39
N GLU A 264 10.98 -6.90 -16.59
CA GLU A 264 11.55 -5.80 -17.36
C GLU A 264 10.48 -4.87 -17.93
N ALA A 265 9.33 -5.43 -18.32
CA ALA A 265 8.15 -4.63 -18.69
C ALA A 265 7.70 -3.73 -17.53
N HIS A 266 7.67 -4.26 -16.30
CA HIS A 266 7.35 -3.47 -15.12
C HIS A 266 8.40 -2.40 -14.83
N ALA A 267 9.69 -2.72 -14.92
CA ALA A 267 10.76 -1.73 -14.77
C ALA A 267 10.65 -0.58 -15.80
N LEU A 268 10.32 -0.89 -17.05
CA LEU A 268 10.08 0.11 -18.09
C LEU A 268 8.86 1.01 -17.77
N LEU A 269 7.79 0.45 -17.20
CA LEU A 269 6.63 1.24 -16.76
C LEU A 269 6.98 2.15 -15.58
N ALA A 270 7.77 1.67 -14.62
CA ALA A 270 8.24 2.48 -13.50
C ALA A 270 9.11 3.65 -14.01
N GLU A 271 10.07 3.40 -14.90
CA GLU A 271 10.86 4.45 -15.57
C GLU A 271 9.97 5.45 -16.32
N ALA A 272 8.97 4.97 -17.05
CA ALA A 272 8.03 5.82 -17.78
C ALA A 272 7.22 6.74 -16.84
N ALA A 273 6.89 6.28 -15.63
CA ALA A 273 6.17 7.08 -14.63
C ALA A 273 6.99 8.30 -14.18
N TYR A 274 8.31 8.20 -14.08
CA TYR A 274 9.19 9.32 -13.72
C TYR A 274 9.44 10.30 -14.88
N GLY A 275 8.97 9.98 -16.08
CA GLY A 275 9.07 10.82 -17.26
C GLY A 275 8.27 12.13 -17.18
N PRO A 276 8.41 13.02 -18.18
CA PRO A 276 7.65 14.26 -18.27
C PRO A 276 6.14 14.01 -18.31
N ALA A 277 5.39 14.82 -17.54
CA ALA A 277 3.93 14.75 -17.47
C ALA A 277 3.23 14.84 -18.83
N ALA A 278 3.80 15.61 -19.78
CA ALA A 278 3.27 15.75 -21.14
C ALA A 278 3.21 14.42 -21.93
N ARG A 279 3.94 13.38 -21.50
CA ARG A 279 3.93 12.05 -22.15
C ARG A 279 2.73 11.20 -21.75
N PHE A 280 2.09 11.47 -20.62
CA PHE A 280 0.99 10.63 -20.11
C PHE A 280 -0.19 10.50 -21.09
N PRO A 281 -0.71 11.60 -21.69
CA PRO A 281 -1.74 11.48 -22.72
C PRO A 281 -1.31 10.67 -23.95
N LEU A 282 -0.05 10.83 -24.38
CA LEU A 282 0.50 10.12 -25.53
C LEU A 282 0.68 8.61 -25.27
N LEU A 283 1.11 8.26 -24.05
CA LEU A 283 1.23 6.87 -23.59
C LEU A 283 -0.14 6.22 -23.47
N ALA A 284 -1.11 6.90 -22.85
CA ALA A 284 -2.48 6.41 -22.74
C ALA A 284 -3.06 6.03 -24.12
N GLU A 285 -2.97 6.94 -25.08
CA GLU A 285 -3.51 6.76 -26.42
C GLU A 285 -2.81 5.61 -27.17
N ARG A 286 -1.48 5.48 -27.04
CA ARG A 286 -0.70 4.42 -27.71
C ARG A 286 -0.88 3.05 -27.05
N LEU A 287 -0.90 2.98 -25.73
CA LEU A 287 -1.15 1.74 -24.98
C LEU A 287 -2.56 1.21 -25.30
N ALA A 288 -3.57 2.09 -25.36
CA ALA A 288 -4.92 1.71 -25.78
C ALA A 288 -4.94 1.11 -27.19
N ARG A 289 -4.29 1.76 -28.17
CA ARG A 289 -4.18 1.22 -29.55
C ARG A 289 -3.43 -0.11 -29.62
N ALA A 290 -2.45 -0.33 -28.74
CA ALA A 290 -1.68 -1.57 -28.69
C ALA A 290 -2.37 -2.68 -27.88
N GLY A 291 -3.56 -2.44 -27.32
CA GLY A 291 -4.25 -3.41 -26.46
C GLY A 291 -3.61 -3.61 -25.07
N LEU A 292 -2.73 -2.70 -24.65
CA LEU A 292 -1.96 -2.77 -23.40
C LEU A 292 -2.66 -2.02 -22.25
N GLY A 293 -3.97 -2.23 -22.08
CA GLY A 293 -4.77 -1.54 -21.06
C GLY A 293 -4.38 -1.92 -19.62
N ALA A 294 -3.92 -3.15 -19.41
CA ALA A 294 -3.39 -3.59 -18.11
C ALA A 294 -2.12 -2.80 -17.75
N ASP A 295 -1.22 -2.60 -18.71
CA ASP A 295 -0.01 -1.80 -18.50
C ASP A 295 -0.31 -0.32 -18.27
N TRP A 296 -1.37 0.22 -18.89
CA TRP A 296 -1.85 1.58 -18.56
C TRP A 296 -2.26 1.68 -17.09
N THR A 297 -2.98 0.68 -16.58
CA THR A 297 -3.39 0.62 -15.17
C THR A 297 -2.18 0.54 -14.24
N THR A 298 -1.19 -0.28 -14.59
CA THR A 298 0.08 -0.37 -13.85
C THR A 298 0.84 0.95 -13.87
N LEU A 299 0.93 1.63 -15.02
CA LEU A 299 1.60 2.93 -15.12
C LEU A 299 0.96 3.98 -14.21
N LEU A 300 -0.38 4.05 -14.17
CA LEU A 300 -1.09 4.96 -13.27
C LEU A 300 -0.82 4.63 -11.80
N TRP A 301 -0.71 3.36 -11.45
CA TRP A 301 -0.37 2.91 -10.10
C TRP A 301 1.04 3.35 -9.67
N GLU A 302 2.04 3.16 -10.54
CA GLU A 302 3.40 3.65 -10.29
C GLU A 302 3.43 5.17 -10.15
N THR A 303 2.63 5.87 -10.94
CA THR A 303 2.52 7.34 -10.91
C THR A 303 1.97 7.86 -9.59
N ALA A 304 1.07 7.12 -8.95
CA ALA A 304 0.52 7.47 -7.64
C ALA A 304 1.57 7.45 -6.51
N SER A 305 2.70 6.77 -6.72
CA SER A 305 3.81 6.70 -5.76
C SER A 305 4.84 7.83 -5.92
N LEU A 306 4.68 8.70 -6.94
CA LEU A 306 5.59 9.81 -7.19
C LEU A 306 5.45 10.94 -6.15
N PRO A 307 6.46 11.82 -6.01
CA PRO A 307 6.32 13.07 -5.27
C PRO A 307 5.11 13.87 -5.77
N ALA A 308 4.38 14.53 -4.85
CA ALA A 308 3.12 15.22 -5.13
C ALA A 308 3.19 16.18 -6.33
N ALA A 309 4.29 16.91 -6.43
CA ALA A 309 4.67 17.74 -7.57
C ALA A 309 4.51 17.07 -8.93
N ARG A 310 5.05 15.86 -9.09
CA ARG A 310 5.04 15.10 -10.35
C ARG A 310 3.69 14.45 -10.57
N LEU A 311 3.09 13.92 -9.49
CA LEU A 311 1.78 13.31 -9.51
C LEU A 311 0.71 14.30 -10.01
N VAL A 312 0.68 15.52 -9.45
CA VAL A 312 -0.29 16.55 -9.87
C VAL A 312 -0.02 17.01 -11.31
N ALA A 313 1.24 17.16 -11.72
CA ALA A 313 1.57 17.50 -13.10
C ALA A 313 1.07 16.45 -14.10
N ALA A 314 1.21 15.15 -13.78
CA ALA A 314 0.68 14.07 -14.61
C ALA A 314 -0.86 14.10 -14.68
N ALA A 315 -1.54 14.31 -13.55
CA ALA A 315 -2.99 14.44 -13.49
C ALA A 315 -3.51 15.65 -14.29
N ASP A 316 -2.82 16.79 -14.24
CA ASP A 316 -3.12 17.97 -15.02
C ASP A 316 -2.94 17.73 -16.53
N ALA A 317 -1.86 17.03 -16.92
CA ALA A 317 -1.62 16.68 -18.32
C ALA A 317 -2.72 15.75 -18.86
N LEU A 318 -3.15 14.76 -18.07
CA LEU A 318 -4.27 13.88 -18.41
C LEU A 318 -5.59 14.66 -18.54
N THR A 319 -5.88 15.54 -17.58
CA THR A 319 -7.11 16.36 -17.58
C THR A 319 -7.14 17.32 -18.77
N ALA A 320 -6.03 17.98 -19.08
CA ALA A 320 -5.90 18.87 -20.23
C ALA A 320 -6.08 18.15 -21.58
N ALA A 321 -5.79 16.84 -21.63
CA ALA A 321 -6.02 15.99 -22.79
C ALA A 321 -7.42 15.34 -22.82
N GLY A 322 -8.35 15.75 -21.95
CA GLY A 322 -9.71 15.20 -21.87
C GLY A 322 -9.83 13.88 -21.10
N ARG A 323 -8.75 13.41 -20.46
CA ARG A 323 -8.73 12.20 -19.63
C ARG A 323 -8.85 12.53 -18.13
N GLY A 324 -9.87 13.33 -17.81
CA GLY A 324 -10.11 13.80 -16.43
C GLY A 324 -10.33 12.67 -15.42
N ALA A 325 -10.97 11.57 -15.84
CA ALA A 325 -11.19 10.40 -14.97
C ALA A 325 -9.87 9.74 -14.53
N ASP A 326 -8.90 9.58 -15.44
CA ASP A 326 -7.58 9.04 -15.09
C ASP A 326 -6.79 10.02 -14.22
N GLY A 327 -6.87 11.32 -14.51
CA GLY A 327 -6.25 12.37 -13.68
C GLY A 327 -6.79 12.37 -12.25
N GLU A 328 -8.11 12.29 -12.09
CA GLU A 328 -8.77 12.18 -10.78
C GLU A 328 -8.37 10.87 -10.08
N GLN A 329 -8.32 9.74 -10.81
CA GLN A 329 -7.90 8.46 -10.25
C GLN A 329 -6.49 8.52 -9.67
N VAL A 330 -5.52 9.07 -10.40
CA VAL A 330 -4.13 9.23 -9.94
C VAL A 330 -4.07 10.10 -8.68
N LEU A 331 -4.81 11.21 -8.65
CA LEU A 331 -4.89 12.08 -7.48
C LEU A 331 -5.49 11.35 -6.26
N ARG A 332 -6.57 10.61 -6.45
CA ARG A 332 -7.20 9.81 -5.38
C ARG A 332 -6.26 8.74 -4.82
N GLN A 333 -5.48 8.10 -5.67
CA GLN A 333 -4.47 7.11 -5.24
C GLN A 333 -3.31 7.79 -4.49
N GLY A 334 -2.86 8.97 -4.94
CA GLY A 334 -1.79 9.74 -4.31
C GLY A 334 -2.13 10.26 -2.91
N VAL A 335 -3.40 10.50 -2.61
CA VAL A 335 -3.86 10.95 -1.28
C VAL A 335 -4.11 9.81 -0.30
N VAL A 336 -3.70 8.57 -0.60
CA VAL A 336 -3.71 7.44 0.35
C VAL A 336 -2.55 7.55 1.38
N ARG A 337 -1.54 8.38 1.09
CA ARG A 337 -0.43 8.68 2.01
C ARG A 337 -0.91 9.17 3.38
N PRO A 338 -0.13 9.08 4.47
CA PRO A 338 -0.51 9.68 5.74
C PRO A 338 -0.92 11.16 5.61
N ALA A 339 -1.89 11.61 6.42
CA ALA A 339 -2.45 12.96 6.30
C ALA A 339 -1.38 14.05 6.48
N ALA A 340 -0.52 13.88 7.49
CA ALA A 340 0.60 14.79 7.77
C ALA A 340 1.56 14.90 6.57
N GLU A 341 1.97 13.78 5.96
CA GLU A 341 2.82 13.79 4.78
C GLU A 341 2.19 14.53 3.58
N THR A 342 0.86 14.48 3.49
CA THR A 342 0.14 15.23 2.46
C THR A 342 0.17 16.73 2.76
N GLY A 343 0.05 17.12 4.03
CA GLY A 343 0.22 18.50 4.49
C GLY A 343 1.61 19.03 4.19
N ASP A 344 2.67 18.26 4.49
CA ASP A 344 4.05 18.63 4.18
C ASP A 344 4.28 18.81 2.67
N ALA A 345 3.70 17.94 1.86
CA ALA A 345 3.76 18.07 0.40
C ALA A 345 3.05 19.33 -0.12
N VAL A 346 1.90 19.68 0.46
CA VAL A 346 1.19 20.93 0.14
C VAL A 346 2.02 22.16 0.53
N LEU A 347 2.68 22.12 1.69
CA LEU A 347 3.57 23.20 2.14
C LEU A 347 4.77 23.38 1.20
N ALA A 348 5.41 22.28 0.79
CA ALA A 348 6.50 22.31 -0.17
C ALA A 348 6.06 22.94 -1.51
N LEU A 349 4.90 22.53 -2.03
CA LEU A 349 4.32 23.12 -3.25
C LEU A 349 4.01 24.61 -3.07
N ALA A 350 3.44 25.01 -1.93
CA ALA A 350 3.14 26.41 -1.65
C ALA A 350 4.42 27.27 -1.56
N ALA A 351 5.49 26.74 -0.95
CA ALA A 351 6.78 27.40 -0.86
C ALA A 351 7.47 27.57 -2.24
N GLU A 352 7.25 26.64 -3.16
CA GLU A 352 7.69 26.71 -4.56
C GLU A 352 6.80 27.63 -5.43
N GLY A 353 5.76 28.27 -4.87
CA GLY A 353 4.79 29.08 -5.63
C GLY A 353 3.81 28.27 -6.47
N ARG A 354 3.76 26.95 -6.27
CA ARG A 354 2.93 25.98 -7.02
C ARG A 354 1.55 25.85 -6.41
N HIS A 355 0.88 26.99 -6.28
CA HIS A 355 -0.43 27.11 -5.60
C HIS A 355 -1.54 26.34 -6.32
N ARG A 356 -1.43 26.16 -7.64
CA ARG A 356 -2.39 25.36 -8.40
C ARG A 356 -2.32 23.90 -7.98
N GLU A 357 -1.11 23.36 -7.92
CA GLU A 357 -0.91 21.95 -7.57
C GLU A 357 -1.25 21.66 -6.12
N ALA A 358 -0.93 22.59 -5.23
CA ALA A 358 -1.37 22.55 -3.84
C ALA A 358 -2.90 22.45 -3.72
N ARG A 359 -3.65 23.28 -4.47
CA ARG A 359 -5.12 23.24 -4.49
C ARG A 359 -5.66 21.92 -5.04
N ALA A 360 -5.11 21.42 -6.15
CA ALA A 360 -5.55 20.15 -6.75
C ALA A 360 -5.38 18.96 -5.79
N LEU A 361 -4.28 18.96 -5.02
CA LEU A 361 -4.04 17.93 -4.01
C LEU A 361 -5.02 18.05 -2.83
N LEU A 362 -5.29 19.27 -2.35
CA LEU A 362 -6.26 19.51 -1.27
C LEU A 362 -7.70 19.16 -1.70
N ASP A 363 -8.10 19.50 -2.91
CA ASP A 363 -9.40 19.11 -3.48
C ASP A 363 -9.55 17.58 -3.51
N ALA A 364 -8.50 16.87 -3.94
CA ALA A 364 -8.48 15.41 -3.92
C ALA A 364 -8.56 14.86 -2.50
N CYS A 365 -7.86 15.46 -1.52
CA CYS A 365 -7.95 15.06 -0.12
C CYS A 365 -9.38 15.20 0.43
N VAL A 366 -10.04 16.34 0.21
CA VAL A 366 -11.39 16.59 0.72
C VAL A 366 -12.41 15.63 0.10
N ARG A 367 -12.25 15.27 -1.18
CA ARG A 367 -13.14 14.32 -1.86
C ARG A 367 -12.91 12.87 -1.42
N ALA A 368 -11.67 12.46 -1.21
CA ALA A 368 -11.32 11.06 -0.96
C ALA A 368 -11.37 10.65 0.51
N ARG A 369 -11.21 11.59 1.46
CA ARG A 369 -11.07 11.31 2.89
C ARG A 369 -12.34 11.58 3.67
N THR A 370 -12.43 10.98 4.85
CA THR A 370 -13.41 11.45 5.85
C THR A 370 -13.04 12.87 6.32
N PRO A 371 -14.00 13.67 6.80
CA PRO A 371 -13.72 15.01 7.31
C PRO A 371 -12.61 15.03 8.38
N GLN A 372 -12.58 14.03 9.27
CA GLN A 372 -11.57 13.90 10.31
C GLN A 372 -10.18 13.61 9.72
N GLN A 373 -10.09 12.72 8.72
CA GLN A 373 -8.82 12.42 8.05
C GLN A 373 -8.32 13.59 7.19
N ALA A 374 -9.22 14.39 6.63
CA ALA A 374 -8.89 15.61 5.90
C ALA A 374 -8.40 16.72 6.86
N ALA A 375 -9.02 16.87 8.03
CA ALA A 375 -8.56 17.81 9.06
C ALA A 375 -7.10 17.54 9.50
N ARG A 376 -6.69 16.27 9.60
CA ARG A 376 -5.31 15.90 9.94
C ARG A 376 -4.26 16.37 8.92
N VAL A 377 -4.66 16.70 7.69
CA VAL A 377 -3.73 17.29 6.71
C VAL A 377 -3.19 18.62 7.22
N ALA A 378 -3.94 19.35 8.07
CA ALA A 378 -3.52 20.62 8.62
C ALA A 378 -2.51 20.52 9.78
N GLU A 379 -2.32 19.33 10.38
CA GLU A 379 -1.48 19.14 11.58
C GLU A 379 -0.07 19.73 11.47
N PRO A 380 0.67 19.61 10.34
CA PRO A 380 2.03 20.12 10.25
C PRO A 380 2.13 21.66 10.35
N ALA A 381 1.13 22.38 9.84
CA ALA A 381 1.10 23.85 9.86
C ALA A 381 -0.34 24.38 9.83
N PRO A 382 -1.07 24.35 10.97
CA PRO A 382 -2.49 24.65 11.00
C PRO A 382 -2.82 26.06 10.47
N ALA A 383 -2.01 27.06 10.84
CA ALA A 383 -2.21 28.45 10.43
C ALA A 383 -2.19 28.65 8.90
N VAL A 384 -1.44 27.83 8.17
CA VAL A 384 -1.32 27.92 6.70
C VAL A 384 -2.31 26.98 6.01
N LEU A 385 -2.47 25.76 6.52
CA LEU A 385 -3.20 24.70 5.83
C LEU A 385 -4.71 24.75 6.09
N VAL A 386 -5.16 25.21 7.25
CA VAL A 386 -6.60 25.31 7.55
C VAL A 386 -7.34 26.21 6.57
N PRO A 387 -6.90 27.45 6.27
CA PRO A 387 -7.58 28.29 5.27
C PRO A 387 -7.66 27.62 3.90
N LEU A 388 -6.57 26.99 3.44
CA LEU A 388 -6.50 26.33 2.14
C LEU A 388 -7.42 25.11 2.06
N LEU A 389 -7.51 24.32 3.13
CA LEU A 389 -8.44 23.19 3.24
C LEU A 389 -9.91 23.63 3.22
N LEU A 390 -10.23 24.73 3.92
CA LEU A 390 -11.58 25.28 3.93
C LEU A 390 -11.98 25.91 2.59
N ASP A 391 -11.02 26.49 1.86
CA ASP A 391 -11.23 26.95 0.48
C ASP A 391 -11.49 25.76 -0.46
N ALA A 392 -10.67 24.71 -0.40
CA ALA A 392 -10.86 23.48 -1.16
C ALA A 392 -12.23 22.84 -0.87
N ALA A 393 -12.59 22.73 0.41
CA ALA A 393 -13.88 22.16 0.80
C ALA A 393 -15.08 22.97 0.30
N ARG A 394 -14.98 24.31 0.28
CA ARG A 394 -16.01 25.18 -0.31
C ARG A 394 -16.16 24.96 -1.81
N ALA A 395 -15.06 24.73 -2.53
CA ALA A 395 -15.09 24.42 -3.95
C ALA A 395 -15.72 23.04 -4.24
N VAL A 396 -15.65 22.10 -3.29
CA VAL A 396 -16.30 20.78 -3.42
C VAL A 396 -17.80 20.85 -3.13
N SER A 397 -18.20 21.29 -1.93
CA SER A 397 -19.61 21.53 -1.57
C SER A 397 -19.76 22.26 -0.23
N ALA A 398 -20.91 22.91 -0.02
CA ALA A 398 -21.22 23.55 1.26
C ALA A 398 -21.25 22.55 2.44
N GLU A 399 -21.76 21.33 2.22
CA GLU A 399 -21.78 20.26 3.22
C GLU A 399 -20.37 19.85 3.64
N ARG A 400 -19.48 19.60 2.66
CA ARG A 400 -18.07 19.25 2.92
C ARG A 400 -17.34 20.34 3.67
N HIS A 401 -17.64 21.60 3.39
CA HIS A 401 -17.10 22.72 4.15
C HIS A 401 -17.50 22.67 5.64
N TRP A 402 -18.79 22.52 5.94
CA TRP A 402 -19.26 22.47 7.33
C TRP A 402 -18.75 21.25 8.10
N ASP A 403 -18.71 20.08 7.46
CA ASP A 403 -18.16 18.87 8.04
C ASP A 403 -16.68 19.04 8.40
N LEU A 404 -15.90 19.68 7.51
CA LEU A 404 -14.49 19.93 7.74
C LEU A 404 -14.26 20.97 8.83
N VAL A 405 -15.06 22.05 8.87
CA VAL A 405 -15.05 23.03 9.97
C VAL A 405 -15.29 22.33 11.30
N HIS A 406 -16.28 21.44 11.37
CA HIS A 406 -16.57 20.68 12.59
C HIS A 406 -15.40 19.78 12.98
N ALA A 407 -14.85 19.02 12.03
CA ALA A 407 -13.70 18.14 12.27
C ALA A 407 -12.45 18.90 12.74
N LEU A 408 -12.18 20.07 12.18
CA LEU A 408 -11.06 20.93 12.58
C LEU A 408 -11.22 21.47 14.01
N ARG A 409 -12.43 21.85 14.42
CA ARG A 409 -12.72 22.25 15.80
C ARG A 409 -12.55 21.09 16.79
N VAL A 410 -13.07 19.92 16.44
CA VAL A 410 -12.91 18.70 17.28
C VAL A 410 -11.44 18.32 17.43
N ALA A 411 -10.63 18.52 16.39
CA ALA A 411 -9.19 18.29 16.42
C ALA A 411 -8.38 19.39 17.14
N GLY A 412 -9.00 20.50 17.56
CA GLY A 412 -8.30 21.64 18.16
C GLY A 412 -7.40 22.42 17.18
N LEU A 413 -7.64 22.27 15.87
CA LEU A 413 -6.86 22.89 14.79
C LEU A 413 -7.49 24.19 14.27
N ALA A 414 -8.74 24.46 14.64
CA ALA A 414 -9.44 25.71 14.38
C ALA A 414 -10.08 26.22 15.68
N GLY A 415 -9.71 27.45 16.07
CA GLY A 415 -10.26 28.20 17.20
C GLY A 415 -11.21 29.29 16.74
#